data_AF-A0A0K8SW03-F1
#
_entry.id   AF-A0A0K8SW03-F1
#
_cell.length_a   1.000
_cell.length_b   1.000
_cell.length_c   1.000
_cell.angle_alpha   90.00
_cell.angle_beta   90.00
_cell.angle_gamma   90.00
#
_symmetry.space_group_name_H-M   'P 1'
#
loop_
_entity.id
_entity.type
_entity.pdbx_description
1 polymer ?
#
loop_
_entity_poly.entity_id
_entity_poly.type
_entity_poly.pdbx_seq_one_letter_code
_entity_poly.pdbx_strand_id
1 'polypeptide(L)'
;MPPRQAFGNITEFATEEDLRNLALDLDAMRVQSLLICERVLGPHHKDTLFRLMYRGAAYADDLRYQKCIDLWRRALEIRVEKDSILYSDTCFTAQALVRLFVDLNLKALDLAVNSGAPRYEDEPKFSDVLATFKLLADRIAQSRLLLEIRPVYKRQQESFDRILKCLTHLIYLLVETAKTEEEEELVRQSVTDLVKVNPHSASTGDTLLHLCVSRLNTIKSSYFADDGQFIFPSMSVIKLLLECGAPVNARNESHSTPLHVAANPYNFYSALVELLLEHGAHLDQPNRNRDCPLTLISINPANSICLTNYTSLKCMAASAVIKCKVPYVGQVPATLETFVNYHDPAF
;
A
#
# COMPACT_ATOMS: atom_id res chain seq x y z
N MET A 1 26.63 13.16 20.75
CA MET A 1 26.11 12.02 19.96
C MET A 1 26.81 12.02 18.60
N PRO A 2 26.97 10.87 17.92
CA PRO A 2 27.47 10.87 16.55
C PRO A 2 26.50 11.67 15.64
N PRO A 3 27.02 12.42 14.66
CA PRO A 3 26.20 13.19 13.74
C PRO A 3 25.30 12.23 12.95
N ARG A 4 24.02 12.60 12.80
CA ARG A 4 23.05 11.79 12.06
C ARG A 4 22.50 12.56 10.88
N GLN A 5 22.36 11.89 9.75
CA GLN A 5 21.82 12.47 8.52
C GLN A 5 20.42 13.05 8.72
N ALA A 6 19.60 12.45 9.58
CA ALA A 6 18.24 12.93 9.88
C ALA A 6 18.20 14.36 10.48
N PHE A 7 19.30 14.83 11.08
CA PHE A 7 19.43 16.20 11.60
C PHE A 7 20.39 17.05 10.76
N GLY A 8 20.72 16.62 9.53
CA GLY A 8 21.72 17.30 8.70
C GLY A 8 23.14 17.21 9.24
N ASN A 9 23.46 16.14 10.00
CA ASN A 9 24.76 15.93 10.65
C ASN A 9 25.16 17.02 11.66
N ILE A 10 24.21 17.79 12.17
CA ILE A 10 24.45 18.83 13.17
C ILE A 10 24.80 18.19 14.51
N THR A 11 25.86 18.68 15.16
CA THR A 11 26.26 18.31 16.52
C THR A 11 25.73 19.30 17.54
N GLU A 12 25.59 18.86 18.80
CA GLU A 12 25.25 19.76 19.90
C GLU A 12 26.32 20.85 20.05
N PHE A 13 25.91 22.07 20.42
CA PHE A 13 26.85 23.16 20.72
C PHE A 13 27.75 22.78 21.89
N ALA A 14 29.05 23.07 21.78
CA ALA A 14 30.03 22.75 22.81
C ALA A 14 30.65 24.01 23.43
N THR A 15 30.65 25.13 22.71
CA THR A 15 31.26 26.39 23.15
C THR A 15 30.26 27.55 23.18
N GLU A 16 30.60 28.60 23.93
CA GLU A 16 29.78 29.82 24.00
C GLU A 16 29.75 30.56 22.64
N GLU A 17 30.81 30.43 21.83
CA GLU A 17 30.85 30.98 20.47
C GLU A 17 29.86 30.26 19.54
N ASP A 18 29.75 28.94 19.62
CA ASP A 18 28.74 28.17 18.89
C ASP A 18 27.33 28.63 19.25
N LEU A 19 27.08 28.88 20.55
CA LEU A 19 25.77 29.34 21.03
C LEU A 19 25.42 30.74 20.50
N ARG A 20 26.41 31.66 20.44
CA ARG A 20 26.20 33.00 19.85
C ARG A 20 25.93 32.93 18.35
N ASN A 21 26.61 32.03 17.63
CA ASN A 21 26.35 31.78 16.21
C ASN A 21 24.97 31.16 15.97
N LEU A 22 24.54 30.24 16.85
CA LEU A 22 23.22 29.61 16.82
C LEU A 22 22.08 30.59 17.10
N ALA A 23 22.30 31.60 17.95
CA ALA A 23 21.26 32.58 18.30
C ALA A 23 20.72 33.36 17.09
N LEU A 24 21.47 33.40 15.98
CA LEU A 24 21.08 34.05 14.73
C LEU A 24 20.24 33.13 13.81
N ASP A 25 20.27 31.81 14.04
CA ASP A 25 19.55 30.81 13.23
C ASP A 25 18.50 30.07 14.06
N LEU A 26 17.24 30.51 13.90
CA LEU A 26 16.08 29.91 14.55
C LEU A 26 15.87 28.44 14.14
N ASP A 27 16.25 28.02 12.93
CA ASP A 27 16.12 26.63 12.49
C ASP A 27 17.13 25.76 13.25
N ALA A 28 18.38 26.19 13.30
CA ALA A 28 19.43 25.49 14.02
C ALA A 28 19.13 25.41 15.52
N MET A 29 18.64 26.47 16.17
CA MET A 29 18.20 26.42 17.57
C MET A 29 17.13 25.35 17.82
N ARG A 30 16.16 25.22 16.89
CA ARG A 30 15.09 24.21 17.01
C ARG A 30 15.62 22.80 16.80
N VAL A 31 16.60 22.59 15.92
CA VAL A 31 17.28 21.29 15.76
C VAL A 31 18.10 20.95 17.01
N GLN A 32 18.77 21.92 17.62
CA GLN A 32 19.49 21.72 18.90
C GLN A 32 18.55 21.24 20.01
N SER A 33 17.34 21.81 20.09
CA SER A 33 16.30 21.32 21.02
C SER A 33 15.98 19.84 20.78
N LEU A 34 15.89 19.39 19.53
CA LEU A 34 15.65 17.98 19.21
C LEU A 34 16.82 17.07 19.60
N LEU A 35 18.05 17.48 19.32
CA LEU A 35 19.26 16.74 19.70
C LEU A 35 19.35 16.55 21.21
N ILE A 36 19.13 17.62 21.96
CA ILE A 36 19.11 17.59 23.43
C ILE A 36 17.98 16.68 23.93
N CYS A 37 16.79 16.76 23.34
CA CYS A 37 15.67 15.88 23.72
C CYS A 37 16.00 14.41 23.49
N GLU A 38 16.59 14.07 22.34
CA GLU A 38 17.00 12.69 22.06
C GLU A 38 18.11 12.22 23.01
N ARG A 39 19.03 13.11 23.42
CA ARG A 39 20.07 12.79 24.39
C ARG A 39 19.54 12.56 25.80
N VAL A 40 18.62 13.41 26.26
CA VAL A 40 18.13 13.35 27.64
C VAL A 40 17.08 12.27 27.81
N LEU A 41 16.09 12.20 26.91
CA LEU A 41 14.97 11.27 27.02
C LEU A 41 15.25 9.92 26.34
N GLY A 42 16.22 9.88 25.43
CA GLY A 42 16.51 8.72 24.58
C GLY A 42 15.65 8.68 23.31
N PRO A 43 16.05 7.85 22.32
CA PRO A 43 15.35 7.74 21.03
C PRO A 43 13.97 7.10 21.17
N HIS A 44 13.80 6.14 22.07
CA HIS A 44 12.56 5.35 22.22
C HIS A 44 11.46 6.05 23.04
N HIS A 45 11.72 7.26 23.56
CA HIS A 45 10.76 7.96 24.39
C HIS A 45 9.63 8.59 23.54
N LYS A 46 8.39 8.53 24.05
CA LYS A 46 7.20 9.01 23.33
C LYS A 46 7.32 10.49 22.96
N ASP A 47 7.85 11.31 23.87
CA ASP A 47 8.00 12.74 23.63
C ASP A 47 9.06 13.06 22.59
N THR A 48 10.14 12.26 22.50
CA THR A 48 11.15 12.40 21.44
C THR A 48 10.52 12.17 20.08
N LEU A 49 9.74 11.07 19.93
CA LEU A 49 9.00 10.76 18.71
C LEU A 49 7.96 11.83 18.36
N PHE A 50 7.23 12.35 19.35
CA PHE A 50 6.26 13.42 19.13
C PHE A 50 6.95 14.70 18.63
N ARG A 51 8.07 15.11 19.25
CA ARG A 51 8.83 16.29 18.83
C ARG A 51 9.42 16.14 17.43
N LEU A 52 9.90 14.95 17.06
CA LEU A 52 10.36 14.65 15.71
C LEU A 52 9.23 14.81 14.68
N MET A 53 8.07 14.20 14.96
CA MET A 53 6.89 14.33 14.09
C MET A 53 6.42 15.78 13.96
N TYR A 54 6.34 16.51 15.09
CA TYR A 54 5.90 17.91 15.10
C TYR A 54 6.86 18.82 14.33
N ARG A 55 8.18 18.63 14.48
CA ARG A 55 9.15 19.42 13.71
C ARG A 55 9.06 19.09 12.21
N GLY A 56 8.89 17.81 11.86
CA GLY A 56 8.67 17.43 10.46
C GLY A 56 7.45 18.12 9.86
N ALA A 57 6.32 18.16 10.59
CA ALA A 57 5.13 18.90 10.17
C ALA A 57 5.44 20.40 9.94
N ALA A 58 6.15 21.04 10.87
CA ALA A 58 6.57 22.44 10.71
C ALA A 58 7.48 22.64 9.47
N TYR A 59 8.33 21.66 9.12
CA TYR A 59 9.09 21.73 7.87
C TYR A 59 8.25 21.55 6.62
N ALA A 60 7.19 20.74 6.68
CA ALA A 60 6.25 20.61 5.57
C ALA A 60 5.48 21.92 5.33
N ASP A 61 5.09 22.63 6.40
CA ASP A 61 4.46 23.94 6.30
C ASP A 61 5.41 25.00 5.70
N ASP A 62 6.71 24.93 6.03
CA ASP A 62 7.77 25.76 5.46
C ASP A 62 8.20 25.32 4.04
N LEU A 63 7.50 24.37 3.40
CA LEU A 63 7.83 23.77 2.08
C LEU A 63 9.19 23.04 2.02
N ARG A 64 9.80 22.73 3.17
CA ARG A 64 11.08 22.01 3.27
C ARG A 64 10.84 20.51 3.39
N TYR A 65 10.25 19.92 2.35
CA TYR A 65 9.73 18.56 2.39
C TYR A 65 10.79 17.47 2.63
N GLN A 66 12.00 17.59 2.09
CA GLN A 66 13.06 16.60 2.34
C GLN A 66 13.42 16.49 3.83
N LYS A 67 13.52 17.63 4.55
CA LYS A 67 13.80 17.63 5.99
C LYS A 67 12.66 16.99 6.77
N CYS A 68 11.41 17.16 6.33
CA CYS A 68 10.26 16.47 6.91
C CYS A 68 10.37 14.95 6.71
N ILE A 69 10.64 14.50 5.49
CA ILE A 69 10.80 13.08 5.13
C ILE A 69 11.88 12.44 6.00
N ASP A 70 13.05 13.08 6.14
CA ASP A 70 14.15 12.54 6.94
C ASP A 70 13.78 12.36 8.42
N LEU A 71 13.08 13.34 9.01
CA LEU A 71 12.63 13.26 10.41
C LEU A 71 11.52 12.23 10.61
N TRP A 72 10.53 12.19 9.72
CA TRP A 72 9.41 11.25 9.80
C TRP A 72 9.84 9.82 9.49
N ARG A 73 10.75 9.60 8.55
CA ARG A 73 11.39 8.30 8.29
C ARG A 73 12.13 7.81 9.52
N ARG A 74 12.91 8.68 10.17
CA ARG A 74 13.59 8.33 11.43
C ARG A 74 12.61 7.98 12.55
N ALA A 75 11.53 8.76 12.69
CA ALA A 75 10.50 8.47 13.68
C ALA A 75 9.83 7.12 13.41
N LEU A 76 9.61 6.77 12.14
CA LEU A 76 9.04 5.48 11.73
C LEU A 76 10.01 4.33 12.03
N GLU A 77 11.30 4.45 11.72
CA GLU A 77 12.33 3.45 12.05
C GLU A 77 12.32 3.11 13.54
N ILE A 78 12.38 4.14 14.40
CA ILE A 78 12.40 3.95 15.86
C ILE A 78 11.11 3.27 16.34
N ARG A 79 9.96 3.59 15.75
CA ARG A 79 8.67 2.97 16.09
C ARG A 79 8.57 1.52 15.63
N VAL A 80 9.07 1.21 14.44
CA VAL A 80 9.10 -0.17 13.93
C VAL A 80 10.05 -1.04 14.76
N GLU A 81 11.18 -0.49 15.21
CA GLU A 81 12.12 -1.17 16.11
C GLU A 81 11.50 -1.47 17.49
N LYS A 82 10.73 -0.52 18.04
CA LYS A 82 10.23 -0.59 19.42
C LYS A 82 8.84 -1.22 19.55
N ASP A 83 7.88 -0.71 18.80
CA ASP A 83 6.44 -0.91 19.03
C ASP A 83 5.80 -1.86 17.99
N SER A 84 6.58 -2.40 17.05
CA SER A 84 6.11 -3.20 15.91
C SER A 84 5.14 -2.44 14.98
N ILE A 85 4.84 -3.05 13.84
CA ILE A 85 3.93 -2.51 12.81
C ILE A 85 2.47 -2.52 13.29
N LEU A 86 2.11 -3.40 14.22
CA LEU A 86 0.73 -3.57 14.69
C LEU A 86 0.23 -2.44 15.60
N TYR A 87 1.12 -1.54 16.05
CA TYR A 87 0.75 -0.45 16.94
C TYR A 87 0.16 0.74 16.18
N SER A 88 -0.87 1.36 16.77
CA SER A 88 -1.62 2.45 16.12
C SER A 88 -0.72 3.63 15.77
N ASP A 89 0.19 4.00 16.66
CA ASP A 89 1.04 5.17 16.45
C ASP A 89 2.05 4.93 15.32
N THR A 90 2.58 3.71 15.18
CA THR A 90 3.45 3.32 14.05
C THR A 90 2.70 3.44 12.73
N CYS A 91 1.46 2.92 12.70
CA CYS A 91 0.58 3.05 11.56
C CYS A 91 0.32 4.52 11.20
N PHE A 92 0.00 5.38 12.17
CA PHE A 92 -0.23 6.80 11.91
C PHE A 92 1.00 7.51 11.34
N THR A 93 2.20 7.20 11.86
CA THR A 93 3.44 7.76 11.30
C THR A 93 3.70 7.28 9.88
N ALA A 94 3.43 6.01 9.57
CA ALA A 94 3.54 5.48 8.21
C ALA A 94 2.54 6.15 7.27
N GLN A 95 1.28 6.27 7.68
CA GLN A 95 0.23 6.93 6.89
C GLN A 95 0.56 8.40 6.58
N ALA A 96 1.05 9.15 7.57
CA ALA A 96 1.47 10.54 7.38
C ALA A 96 2.61 10.65 6.37
N LEU A 97 3.63 9.79 6.49
CA LEU A 97 4.78 9.78 5.58
C LEU A 97 4.40 9.37 4.16
N VAL A 98 3.62 8.30 3.98
CA VAL A 98 3.17 7.87 2.65
C VAL A 98 2.26 8.91 2.00
N ARG A 99 1.36 9.54 2.77
CA ARG A 99 0.52 10.62 2.22
C ARG A 99 1.34 11.82 1.80
N LEU A 100 2.37 12.21 2.57
CA LEU A 100 3.29 13.26 2.15
C LEU A 100 3.96 12.93 0.80
N PHE A 101 4.43 11.69 0.60
CA PHE A 101 5.01 11.28 -0.68
C PHE A 101 4.00 11.36 -1.84
N VAL A 102 2.76 10.90 -1.60
CA VAL A 102 1.67 11.00 -2.58
C VAL A 102 1.38 12.45 -2.94
N ASP A 103 1.19 13.31 -1.95
CA ASP A 103 0.86 14.72 -2.17
C ASP A 103 1.97 15.44 -2.94
N LEU A 104 3.24 15.11 -2.66
CA LEU A 104 4.39 15.64 -3.40
C LEU A 104 4.42 15.17 -4.85
N ASN A 105 4.20 13.87 -5.08
CA ASN A 105 4.17 13.31 -6.43
C ASN A 105 3.04 13.92 -7.28
N LEU A 106 1.85 14.09 -6.69
CA LEU A 106 0.71 14.69 -7.38
C LEU A 106 0.93 16.17 -7.69
N LYS A 107 1.48 16.94 -6.74
CA LYS A 107 1.88 18.34 -7.00
C LYS A 107 2.90 18.43 -8.13
N ALA A 108 3.89 17.54 -8.15
CA ALA A 108 4.89 17.50 -9.22
C ALA A 108 4.27 17.17 -10.59
N LEU A 109 3.31 16.23 -10.64
CA LEU A 109 2.55 15.89 -11.84
C LEU A 109 1.72 17.08 -12.34
N ASP A 110 0.98 17.76 -11.46
CA ASP A 110 0.17 18.92 -11.82
C ASP A 110 1.01 20.08 -12.36
N LEU A 111 2.18 20.34 -11.77
CA LEU A 111 3.12 21.36 -12.25
C LEU A 111 3.73 20.98 -13.60
N ALA A 112 4.03 19.70 -13.83
CA ALA A 112 4.54 19.22 -15.12
C ALA A 112 3.52 19.40 -16.24
N VAL A 113 2.24 19.09 -15.98
CA VAL A 113 1.15 19.22 -16.96
C VAL A 113 0.82 20.69 -17.25
N ASN A 114 0.72 21.53 -16.22
CA ASN A 114 0.23 22.90 -16.39
C ASN A 114 1.30 23.92 -16.78
N SER A 115 2.54 23.73 -16.35
CA SER A 115 3.60 24.75 -16.47
C SER A 115 4.78 24.33 -17.37
N GLY A 116 4.85 23.06 -17.80
CA GLY A 116 5.98 22.54 -18.56
C GLY A 116 7.33 22.67 -17.82
N ALA A 117 7.27 22.94 -16.50
CA ALA A 117 8.44 23.14 -15.67
C ALA A 117 9.12 21.79 -15.43
N PRO A 118 10.46 21.75 -15.46
CA PRO A 118 11.18 20.50 -15.31
C PRO A 118 11.09 20.00 -13.86
N ARG A 119 10.84 18.69 -13.70
CA ARG A 119 10.71 17.95 -12.44
C ARG A 119 12.05 17.90 -11.67
N TYR A 120 12.38 18.88 -10.82
CA TYR A 120 13.72 18.88 -10.18
C TYR A 120 13.81 19.12 -8.67
N GLU A 121 12.85 19.74 -7.97
CA GLU A 121 13.04 20.03 -6.54
C GLU A 121 12.02 19.40 -5.57
N ASP A 122 10.77 19.15 -6.00
CA ASP A 122 9.70 18.72 -5.08
C ASP A 122 9.26 17.25 -5.24
N GLU A 123 9.96 16.43 -6.02
CA GLU A 123 9.63 15.00 -6.17
C GLU A 123 10.14 14.17 -4.98
N PRO A 124 9.37 13.15 -4.52
CA PRO A 124 9.86 12.21 -3.54
C PRO A 124 11.02 11.38 -4.12
N LYS A 125 12.14 11.30 -3.39
CA LYS A 125 13.29 10.50 -3.83
C LYS A 125 12.97 9.01 -3.82
N PHE A 126 13.30 8.32 -4.91
CA PHE A 126 13.13 6.87 -5.04
C PHE A 126 13.75 6.09 -3.87
N SER A 127 14.95 6.49 -3.43
CA SER A 127 15.64 5.85 -2.29
C SER A 127 14.83 5.91 -0.98
N ASP A 128 14.12 7.03 -0.74
CA ASP A 128 13.33 7.23 0.48
C ASP A 128 12.04 6.41 0.43
N VAL A 129 11.38 6.37 -0.73
CA VAL A 129 10.19 5.54 -0.96
C VAL A 129 10.55 4.05 -0.84
N LEU A 130 11.68 3.63 -1.41
CA LEU A 130 12.11 2.23 -1.35
C LEU A 130 12.52 1.82 0.07
N ALA A 131 13.24 2.67 0.80
CA ALA A 131 13.63 2.39 2.18
C ALA A 131 12.40 2.23 3.08
N THR A 132 11.41 3.11 2.93
CA THR A 132 10.15 3.02 3.69
C THR A 132 9.32 1.80 3.30
N PHE A 133 9.28 1.45 2.00
CA PHE A 133 8.66 0.21 1.53
C PHE A 133 9.30 -1.03 2.15
N LYS A 134 10.63 -1.17 2.08
CA LYS A 134 11.36 -2.32 2.65
C LYS A 134 11.16 -2.44 4.15
N LEU A 135 11.24 -1.31 4.88
CA LEU A 135 11.03 -1.27 6.33
C LEU A 135 9.66 -1.86 6.73
N LEU A 136 8.61 -1.53 5.97
CA LEU A 136 7.27 -2.05 6.22
C LEU A 136 7.12 -3.49 5.72
N ALA A 137 7.60 -3.80 4.51
CA ALA A 137 7.46 -5.09 3.85
C ALA A 137 8.10 -6.25 4.64
N ASP A 138 9.34 -6.06 5.12
CA ASP A 138 10.11 -7.10 5.82
C ASP A 138 9.43 -7.60 7.09
N ARG A 139 8.60 -6.75 7.71
CA ARG A 139 7.94 -7.02 8.99
C ARG A 139 6.52 -7.56 8.84
N ILE A 140 5.97 -7.61 7.61
CA ILE A 140 4.61 -8.11 7.36
C ILE A 140 4.49 -9.58 7.72
N ALA A 141 5.44 -10.41 7.28
CA ALA A 141 5.38 -11.85 7.49
C ALA A 141 5.33 -12.19 9.00
N GLN A 142 6.19 -11.54 9.79
CA GLN A 142 6.21 -11.68 11.24
C GLN A 142 4.93 -11.14 11.89
N SER A 143 4.48 -9.95 11.47
CA SER A 143 3.27 -9.32 12.02
C SER A 143 2.01 -10.17 11.77
N ARG A 144 1.94 -10.85 10.62
CA ARG A 144 0.84 -11.77 10.30
C ARG A 144 0.79 -12.95 11.26
N LEU A 145 1.93 -13.59 11.52
CA LEU A 145 2.01 -14.71 12.47
C LEU A 145 1.55 -14.29 13.87
N LEU A 146 1.85 -13.05 14.28
CA LEU A 146 1.44 -12.50 15.57
C LEU A 146 -0.08 -12.26 15.65
N LEU A 147 -0.74 -11.94 14.54
CA LEU A 147 -2.20 -11.74 14.49
C LEU A 147 -3.00 -13.05 14.61
N GLU A 148 -2.38 -14.20 14.32
CA GLU A 148 -3.00 -15.52 14.47
C GLU A 148 -2.99 -16.02 15.93
N ILE A 149 -2.13 -15.44 16.79
CA ILE A 149 -2.02 -15.81 18.20
C ILE A 149 -3.18 -15.21 19.01
N ARG A 150 -3.85 -16.05 19.80
CA ARG A 150 -4.93 -15.60 20.69
C ARG A 150 -4.36 -14.95 21.97
N PRO A 151 -4.96 -13.86 22.48
CA PRO A 151 -6.20 -13.21 22.04
C PRO A 151 -6.02 -12.24 20.85
N VAL A 152 -6.99 -12.24 19.94
CA VAL A 152 -6.99 -11.39 18.73
C VAL A 152 -7.55 -10.00 19.06
N TYR A 153 -6.75 -8.94 18.85
CA TYR A 153 -7.17 -7.57 19.09
C TYR A 153 -7.60 -6.88 17.78
N LYS A 154 -8.86 -6.46 17.69
CA LYS A 154 -9.42 -5.77 16.52
C LYS A 154 -8.61 -4.53 16.11
N ARG A 155 -8.09 -3.76 17.08
CA ARG A 155 -7.26 -2.56 16.79
C ARG A 155 -5.97 -2.88 16.05
N GLN A 156 -5.37 -4.04 16.31
CA GLN A 156 -4.14 -4.47 15.65
C GLN A 156 -4.43 -4.92 14.21
N GLN A 157 -5.56 -5.61 13.98
CA GLN A 157 -6.03 -5.96 12.63
C GLN A 157 -6.29 -4.69 11.79
N GLU A 158 -7.02 -3.72 12.34
CA GLU A 158 -7.26 -2.44 11.65
C GLU A 158 -5.96 -1.68 11.33
N SER A 159 -4.96 -1.74 12.23
CA SER A 159 -3.65 -1.12 12.01
C SER A 159 -2.88 -1.83 10.90
N PHE A 160 -2.91 -3.17 10.88
CA PHE A 160 -2.31 -3.97 9.83
C PHE A 160 -2.93 -3.68 8.46
N ASP A 161 -4.25 -3.59 8.37
CA ASP A 161 -4.94 -3.30 7.11
C ASP A 161 -4.60 -1.90 6.58
N ARG A 162 -4.48 -0.91 7.46
CA ARG A 162 -4.01 0.43 7.08
C ARG A 162 -2.58 0.40 6.54
N ILE A 163 -1.71 -0.45 7.08
CA ILE A 163 -0.34 -0.61 6.59
C ILE A 163 -0.31 -1.31 5.24
N LEU A 164 -1.19 -2.30 4.99
CA LEU A 164 -1.37 -2.86 3.66
C LEU A 164 -1.78 -1.79 2.65
N LYS A 165 -2.67 -0.87 3.01
CA LYS A 165 -2.99 0.30 2.17
C LYS A 165 -1.77 1.20 1.96
N CYS A 166 -0.98 1.47 3.00
CA CYS A 166 0.28 2.21 2.85
C CYS A 166 1.22 1.54 1.84
N LEU A 167 1.34 0.22 1.89
CA LEU A 167 2.20 -0.54 0.98
C LEU A 167 1.71 -0.45 -0.46
N THR A 168 0.42 -0.56 -0.73
CA THR A 168 -0.08 -0.40 -2.11
C THR A 168 0.22 1.00 -2.66
N HIS A 169 0.07 2.04 -1.84
CA HIS A 169 0.41 3.42 -2.25
C HIS A 169 1.92 3.61 -2.42
N LEU A 170 2.75 2.95 -1.61
CA LEU A 170 4.20 2.95 -1.81
C LEU A 170 4.58 2.23 -3.11
N ILE A 171 3.93 1.13 -3.48
CA ILE A 171 4.15 0.47 -4.78
C ILE A 171 3.80 1.42 -5.92
N TYR A 172 2.68 2.15 -5.83
CA TYR A 172 2.34 3.18 -6.80
C TYR A 172 3.45 4.23 -6.92
N LEU A 173 3.92 4.77 -5.80
CA LEU A 173 5.01 5.75 -5.77
C LEU A 173 6.32 5.20 -6.35
N LEU A 174 6.65 3.95 -6.08
CA LEU A 174 7.85 3.30 -6.63
C LEU A 174 7.78 3.19 -8.15
N VAL A 175 6.61 2.87 -8.71
CA VAL A 175 6.40 2.82 -10.15
C VAL A 175 6.51 4.20 -10.79
N GLU A 176 5.98 5.24 -10.15
CA GLU A 176 6.04 6.62 -10.66
C GLU A 176 7.41 7.28 -10.50
N THR A 177 8.19 6.87 -9.50
CA THR A 177 9.49 7.48 -9.19
C THR A 177 10.69 6.74 -9.80
N ALA A 178 10.51 5.50 -10.27
CA ALA A 178 11.55 4.76 -10.98
C ALA A 178 11.82 5.43 -12.34
N LYS A 179 13.08 5.83 -12.56
CA LYS A 179 13.51 6.47 -13.83
C LYS A 179 14.53 5.64 -14.59
N THR A 180 15.18 4.70 -13.91
CA THR A 180 16.23 3.85 -14.47
C THR A 180 15.79 2.38 -14.51
N GLU A 181 16.30 1.62 -15.47
CA GLU A 181 16.00 0.18 -15.59
C GLU A 181 16.42 -0.61 -14.33
N GLU A 182 17.52 -0.20 -13.67
CA GLU A 182 17.98 -0.81 -12.42
C GLU A 182 16.97 -0.59 -11.27
N GLU A 183 16.39 0.61 -11.18
CA GLU A 183 15.35 0.92 -10.19
C GLU A 183 14.08 0.13 -10.47
N GLU A 184 13.64 0.04 -11.73
CA GLU A 184 12.47 -0.75 -12.12
C GLU A 184 12.63 -2.23 -11.77
N GLU A 185 13.81 -2.81 -12.03
CA GLU A 185 14.10 -4.19 -11.66
C GLU A 185 14.11 -4.38 -10.15
N LEU A 186 14.65 -3.41 -9.39
CA LEU A 186 14.63 -3.45 -7.94
C LEU A 186 13.21 -3.36 -7.37
N VAL A 187 12.33 -2.56 -8.00
CA VAL A 187 10.90 -2.52 -7.67
C VAL A 187 10.25 -3.87 -7.95
N ARG A 188 10.48 -4.45 -9.14
CA ARG A 188 9.93 -5.75 -9.52
C ARG A 188 10.34 -6.85 -8.54
N GLN A 189 11.61 -6.92 -8.16
CA GLN A 189 12.11 -7.88 -7.17
C GLN A 189 11.44 -7.67 -5.81
N SER A 190 11.40 -6.42 -5.32
CA SER A 190 10.82 -6.09 -4.02
C SER A 190 9.31 -6.39 -3.97
N VAL A 191 8.57 -6.12 -5.05
CA VAL A 191 7.14 -6.44 -5.18
C VAL A 191 6.93 -7.95 -5.31
N THR A 192 7.77 -8.65 -6.07
CA THR A 192 7.69 -10.12 -6.19
C THR A 192 7.87 -10.80 -4.83
N ASP A 193 8.85 -10.35 -4.04
CA ASP A 193 9.07 -10.91 -2.71
C ASP A 193 7.91 -10.62 -1.76
N LEU A 194 7.30 -9.43 -1.85
CA LEU A 194 6.07 -9.13 -1.13
C LEU A 194 4.88 -10.01 -1.57
N VAL A 195 4.71 -10.23 -2.88
CA VAL A 195 3.63 -11.06 -3.43
C VAL A 195 3.78 -12.52 -3.01
N LYS A 196 5.01 -13.05 -2.92
CA LYS A 196 5.29 -14.41 -2.41
C LYS A 196 4.84 -14.60 -0.96
N VAL A 197 4.97 -13.58 -0.12
CA VAL A 197 4.47 -13.61 1.27
C VAL A 197 2.93 -13.70 1.29
N ASN A 198 2.28 -13.31 0.20
CA ASN A 198 0.85 -13.29 -0.01
C ASN A 198 0.10 -12.65 1.18
N PRO A 199 0.32 -11.34 1.41
CA PRO A 199 -0.34 -10.63 2.49
C PRO A 199 -1.81 -10.42 2.15
N HIS A 200 -2.68 -10.74 3.12
CA HIS A 200 -4.12 -10.52 3.04
C HIS A 200 -4.55 -9.65 4.23
N SER A 201 -5.53 -8.79 4.00
CA SER A 201 -6.20 -8.02 5.04
C SER A 201 -6.71 -8.93 6.15
N ALA A 202 -6.48 -8.54 7.40
CA ALA A 202 -6.90 -9.30 8.57
C ALA A 202 -8.39 -9.12 8.90
N SER A 203 -9.04 -8.07 8.35
CA SER A 203 -10.47 -7.82 8.57
C SER A 203 -11.37 -8.18 7.38
N THR A 204 -10.84 -8.17 6.16
CA THR A 204 -11.63 -8.42 4.94
C THR A 204 -11.11 -9.61 4.13
N GLY A 205 -9.89 -10.10 4.41
CA GLY A 205 -9.22 -11.12 3.59
C GLY A 205 -8.80 -10.63 2.20
N ASP A 206 -8.88 -9.32 1.94
CA ASP A 206 -8.48 -8.73 0.66
C ASP A 206 -6.97 -8.90 0.41
N THR A 207 -6.62 -9.44 -0.75
CA THR A 207 -5.22 -9.42 -1.23
C THR A 207 -4.81 -8.02 -1.67
N LEU A 208 -3.51 -7.81 -1.91
CA LEU A 208 -3.01 -6.58 -2.52
C LEU A 208 -3.74 -6.23 -3.82
N LEU A 209 -4.09 -7.23 -4.63
CA LEU A 209 -4.81 -7.02 -5.89
C LEU A 209 -6.25 -6.51 -5.64
N HIS A 210 -6.96 -7.02 -4.63
CA HIS A 210 -8.27 -6.49 -4.24
C HIS A 210 -8.18 -5.02 -3.82
N LEU A 211 -7.15 -4.67 -3.04
CA LEU A 211 -6.93 -3.30 -2.58
C LEU A 211 -6.59 -2.35 -3.74
N CYS A 212 -5.73 -2.75 -4.67
CA CYS A 212 -5.36 -1.92 -5.83
C CYS A 212 -6.51 -1.71 -6.83
N VAL A 213 -7.46 -2.64 -6.90
CA VAL A 213 -8.64 -2.54 -7.77
C VAL A 213 -9.73 -1.64 -7.16
N SER A 214 -9.74 -1.50 -5.83
CA SER A 214 -10.77 -0.74 -5.11
C SER A 214 -10.46 0.74 -5.02
N ARG A 215 -11.38 1.62 -5.45
CA ARG A 215 -11.31 3.07 -5.20
C ARG A 215 -11.42 3.43 -3.71
N LEU A 216 -11.84 2.49 -2.86
CA LEU A 216 -11.89 2.66 -1.40
C LEU A 216 -10.52 2.51 -0.73
N ASN A 217 -9.48 2.20 -1.51
CA ASN A 217 -8.12 2.17 -1.04
C ASN A 217 -7.55 3.60 -0.95
N THR A 218 -7.96 4.33 0.10
CA THR A 218 -7.46 5.67 0.42
C THR A 218 -6.77 5.69 1.78
N ILE A 219 -5.72 6.50 1.89
CA ILE A 219 -5.02 6.78 3.15
C ILE A 219 -5.59 8.05 3.75
N LYS A 220 -6.40 7.89 4.81
CA LYS A 220 -6.82 9.02 5.65
C LYS A 220 -5.67 9.42 6.57
N SER A 221 -5.27 10.68 6.55
CA SER A 221 -4.29 11.25 7.47
C SER A 221 -4.91 12.45 8.17
N SER A 222 -4.70 12.57 9.47
CA SER A 222 -5.13 13.75 10.23
C SER A 222 -4.28 14.99 9.95
N TYR A 223 -3.14 14.83 9.27
CA TYR A 223 -2.21 15.93 8.98
C TYR A 223 -2.61 16.74 7.74
N PHE A 224 -3.46 16.19 6.87
CA PHE A 224 -3.82 16.81 5.60
C PHE A 224 -5.34 16.84 5.46
N ALA A 225 -5.91 17.99 5.12
CA ALA A 225 -7.36 18.21 5.09
C ALA A 225 -8.04 17.69 3.81
N ASP A 226 -7.31 17.51 2.71
CA ASP A 226 -7.87 17.09 1.42
C ASP A 226 -7.95 15.58 1.29
N ASP A 227 -9.09 14.99 1.66
CA ASP A 227 -9.39 13.55 1.55
C ASP A 227 -9.89 13.12 0.15
N GLY A 228 -9.79 13.99 -0.85
CA GLY A 228 -10.43 13.82 -2.17
C GLY A 228 -9.61 13.11 -3.25
N GLN A 229 -8.37 12.67 -2.98
CA GLN A 229 -7.48 12.16 -4.02
C GLN A 229 -7.58 10.63 -4.16
N PHE A 230 -8.14 10.18 -5.29
CA PHE A 230 -8.27 8.76 -5.63
C PHE A 230 -7.14 8.34 -6.58
N ILE A 231 -6.14 7.63 -6.04
CA ILE A 231 -5.04 7.06 -6.86
C ILE A 231 -5.46 5.74 -7.52
N PHE A 232 -6.20 4.92 -6.79
CA PHE A 232 -6.65 3.61 -7.24
C PHE A 232 -8.02 3.71 -7.91
N PRO A 233 -8.28 2.93 -8.97
CA PRO A 233 -7.43 1.89 -9.55
C PRO A 233 -6.31 2.42 -10.47
N SER A 234 -5.07 1.97 -10.25
CA SER A 234 -3.92 2.29 -11.10
C SER A 234 -3.55 1.09 -11.98
N MET A 235 -3.67 1.27 -13.30
CA MET A 235 -3.40 0.21 -14.27
C MET A 235 -1.94 -0.27 -14.21
N SER A 236 -0.99 0.65 -14.05
CA SER A 236 0.45 0.32 -14.00
C SER A 236 0.78 -0.57 -12.80
N VAL A 237 0.23 -0.27 -11.63
CA VAL A 237 0.42 -1.08 -10.41
C VAL A 237 -0.23 -2.44 -10.54
N ILE A 238 -1.44 -2.51 -11.12
CA ILE A 238 -2.17 -3.76 -11.30
C ILE A 238 -1.42 -4.67 -12.29
N LYS A 239 -0.93 -4.13 -13.41
CA LYS A 239 -0.05 -4.86 -14.34
C LYS A 239 1.18 -5.43 -13.64
N LEU A 240 1.89 -4.59 -12.89
CA LEU A 240 3.09 -5.01 -12.16
C LEU A 240 2.79 -6.15 -11.18
N LEU A 241 1.70 -6.05 -10.40
CA LEU A 241 1.31 -7.10 -9.46
C LEU A 241 0.99 -8.42 -10.17
N LEU A 242 0.29 -8.36 -11.30
CA LEU A 242 -0.05 -9.54 -12.11
C LEU A 242 1.21 -10.18 -12.71
N GLU A 243 2.13 -9.38 -13.25
CA GLU A 243 3.44 -9.83 -13.77
C GLU A 243 4.30 -10.47 -12.66
N CYS A 244 4.23 -9.94 -11.44
CA CYS A 244 4.90 -10.51 -10.26
C CYS A 244 4.22 -11.78 -9.71
N GLY A 245 3.17 -12.28 -10.37
CA GLY A 245 2.50 -13.53 -10.00
C GLY A 245 1.42 -13.38 -8.91
N ALA A 246 0.83 -12.20 -8.74
CA ALA A 246 -0.27 -12.03 -7.79
C ALA A 246 -1.48 -12.91 -8.18
N PRO A 247 -2.13 -13.57 -7.21
CA PRO A 247 -3.23 -14.49 -7.50
C PRO A 247 -4.47 -13.73 -8.00
N VAL A 248 -4.73 -13.82 -9.30
CA VAL A 248 -5.85 -13.13 -9.99
C VAL A 248 -7.22 -13.59 -9.50
N ASN A 249 -7.33 -14.87 -9.13
CA ASN A 249 -8.57 -15.51 -8.69
C ASN A 249 -8.61 -15.75 -7.17
N ALA A 250 -7.80 -15.01 -6.40
CA ALA A 250 -7.87 -15.07 -4.94
C ALA A 250 -9.27 -14.68 -4.46
N ARG A 251 -9.76 -15.33 -3.41
CA ARG A 251 -11.06 -15.02 -2.79
C ARG A 251 -10.83 -14.40 -1.42
N ASN A 252 -11.44 -13.26 -1.16
CA ASN A 252 -11.45 -12.63 0.16
C ASN A 252 -12.48 -13.30 1.09
N GLU A 253 -12.70 -12.78 2.31
CA GLU A 253 -13.65 -13.38 3.26
C GLU A 253 -15.11 -13.39 2.79
N SER A 254 -15.45 -12.52 1.83
CA SER A 254 -16.77 -12.49 1.18
C SER A 254 -16.87 -13.44 -0.03
N HIS A 255 -15.85 -14.27 -0.25
CA HIS A 255 -15.66 -15.08 -1.45
C HIS A 255 -15.60 -14.25 -2.75
N SER A 256 -15.40 -12.93 -2.64
CA SER A 256 -15.25 -12.05 -3.78
C SER A 256 -13.83 -12.16 -4.32
N THR A 257 -13.70 -12.11 -5.64
CA THR A 257 -12.43 -12.06 -6.35
C THR A 257 -12.08 -10.61 -6.71
N PRO A 258 -10.82 -10.31 -7.11
CA PRO A 258 -10.47 -8.99 -7.62
C PRO A 258 -11.38 -8.54 -8.76
N LEU A 259 -11.83 -9.48 -9.62
CA LEU A 259 -12.77 -9.18 -10.69
C LEU A 259 -14.15 -8.78 -10.18
N HIS A 260 -14.63 -9.33 -9.05
CA HIS A 260 -15.88 -8.85 -8.41
C HIS A 260 -15.74 -7.40 -7.94
N VAL A 261 -14.58 -7.05 -7.36
CA VAL A 261 -14.33 -5.68 -6.89
C VAL A 261 -14.24 -4.71 -8.07
N ALA A 262 -13.62 -5.13 -9.18
CA ALA A 262 -13.57 -4.37 -10.43
C ALA A 262 -14.95 -4.22 -11.09
N ALA A 263 -15.81 -5.25 -10.98
CA ALA A 263 -17.15 -5.27 -11.54
C ALA A 263 -18.16 -4.41 -10.77
N ASN A 264 -17.82 -3.90 -9.57
CA ASN A 264 -18.68 -2.98 -8.86
C ASN A 264 -18.82 -1.67 -9.66
N PRO A 265 -20.04 -1.13 -9.86
CA PRO A 265 -20.26 0.13 -10.59
C PRO A 265 -19.35 1.28 -10.15
N TYR A 266 -18.97 1.34 -8.86
CA TYR A 266 -18.09 2.37 -8.33
C TYR A 266 -16.64 2.26 -8.84
N ASN A 267 -16.16 1.04 -9.10
CA ASN A 267 -14.79 0.77 -9.55
C ASN A 267 -14.69 0.45 -11.05
N PHE A 268 -15.83 0.32 -11.72
CA PHE A 268 -15.88 -0.23 -13.08
C PHE A 268 -15.08 0.61 -14.07
N TYR A 269 -14.16 -0.05 -14.76
CA TYR A 269 -13.37 0.51 -15.85
C TYR A 269 -13.07 -0.60 -16.86
N SER A 270 -13.48 -0.44 -18.12
CA SER A 270 -13.44 -1.53 -19.10
C SER A 270 -12.03 -2.10 -19.29
N ALA A 271 -11.02 -1.23 -19.42
CA ALA A 271 -9.64 -1.67 -19.60
C ALA A 271 -9.08 -2.40 -18.36
N LEU A 272 -9.56 -2.08 -17.15
CA LEU A 272 -9.18 -2.81 -15.93
C LEU A 272 -9.75 -4.23 -15.93
N VAL A 273 -11.02 -4.36 -16.32
CA VAL A 273 -11.69 -5.67 -16.41
C VAL A 273 -11.03 -6.51 -17.50
N GLU A 274 -10.75 -5.94 -18.68
CA GLU A 274 -10.02 -6.61 -19.75
C GLU A 274 -8.64 -7.09 -19.29
N LEU A 275 -7.86 -6.24 -18.61
CA LEU A 275 -6.55 -6.62 -18.10
C LEU A 275 -6.61 -7.82 -17.14
N LEU A 276 -7.57 -7.85 -16.22
CA LEU A 276 -7.75 -8.99 -15.31
C LEU A 276 -8.14 -10.25 -16.07
N LEU A 277 -9.00 -10.14 -17.09
CA LEU A 277 -9.43 -11.27 -17.92
C LEU A 277 -8.29 -11.83 -18.78
N GLU A 278 -7.45 -10.97 -19.35
CA GLU A 278 -6.24 -11.36 -20.10
C GLU A 278 -5.27 -12.16 -19.22
N HIS A 279 -5.20 -11.84 -17.92
CA HIS A 279 -4.39 -12.57 -16.95
C HIS A 279 -5.10 -13.79 -16.33
N GLY A 280 -6.23 -14.22 -16.91
CA GLY A 280 -6.91 -15.46 -16.55
C GLY A 280 -7.92 -15.36 -15.39
N ALA A 281 -8.51 -14.17 -15.17
CA ALA A 281 -9.60 -14.04 -14.20
C ALA A 281 -10.83 -14.85 -14.62
N HIS A 282 -11.41 -15.60 -13.67
CA HIS A 282 -12.62 -16.39 -13.90
C HIS A 282 -13.88 -15.52 -13.80
N LEU A 283 -14.78 -15.69 -14.77
CA LEU A 283 -16.05 -14.93 -14.88
C LEU A 283 -17.21 -15.56 -14.10
N ASP A 284 -17.05 -16.81 -13.68
CA ASP A 284 -18.12 -17.70 -13.24
C ASP A 284 -17.93 -18.20 -11.79
N GLN A 285 -16.99 -17.62 -11.05
CA GLN A 285 -16.85 -17.89 -9.62
C GLN A 285 -17.88 -17.08 -8.83
N PRO A 286 -18.80 -17.71 -8.08
CA PRO A 286 -19.76 -16.98 -7.28
C PRO A 286 -19.12 -16.41 -6.00
N ASN A 287 -19.49 -15.20 -5.61
CA ASN A 287 -19.23 -14.69 -4.26
C ASN A 287 -20.25 -15.25 -3.25
N ARG A 288 -20.16 -14.81 -1.98
CA ARG A 288 -21.08 -15.24 -0.90
C ARG A 288 -22.55 -14.87 -1.16
N ASN A 289 -22.81 -13.84 -1.98
CA ASN A 289 -24.15 -13.45 -2.40
C ASN A 289 -24.67 -14.26 -3.60
N ARG A 290 -23.85 -15.20 -4.11
CA ARG A 290 -24.08 -15.98 -5.34
C ARG A 290 -24.06 -15.15 -6.62
N ASP A 291 -23.53 -13.93 -6.55
CA ASP A 291 -23.29 -13.11 -7.73
C ASP A 291 -22.01 -13.59 -8.40
N CYS A 292 -22.05 -13.74 -9.72
CA CYS A 292 -20.86 -14.03 -10.51
C CYS A 292 -20.31 -12.72 -11.12
N PRO A 293 -19.00 -12.62 -11.38
CA PRO A 293 -18.44 -11.46 -12.07
C PRO A 293 -19.13 -11.21 -13.42
N LEU A 294 -19.45 -12.27 -14.16
CA LEU A 294 -20.18 -12.20 -15.42
C LEU A 294 -21.51 -11.44 -15.30
N THR A 295 -22.29 -11.74 -14.25
CA THR A 295 -23.59 -11.09 -14.02
C THR A 295 -23.39 -9.64 -13.61
N LEU A 296 -22.42 -9.35 -12.74
CA LEU A 296 -22.13 -7.98 -12.30
C LEU A 296 -21.66 -7.10 -13.45
N ILE A 297 -20.76 -7.60 -14.31
CA ILE A 297 -20.26 -6.86 -15.47
C ILE A 297 -21.37 -6.63 -16.50
N SER A 298 -22.24 -7.62 -16.72
CA SER A 298 -23.32 -7.54 -17.70
C SER A 298 -24.43 -6.56 -17.29
N ILE A 299 -24.65 -6.37 -15.98
CA ILE A 299 -25.62 -5.41 -15.44
C ILE A 299 -25.09 -3.97 -15.53
N ASN A 300 -23.77 -3.77 -15.66
CA ASN A 300 -23.19 -2.44 -15.70
C ASN A 300 -23.50 -1.71 -17.03
N PRO A 301 -24.00 -0.47 -16.98
CA PRO A 301 -24.36 0.30 -18.18
C PRO A 301 -23.14 0.71 -19.01
N ALA A 302 -21.95 0.71 -18.41
CA ALA A 302 -20.69 1.08 -19.06
C ALA A 302 -19.98 -0.11 -19.74
N ASN A 303 -20.59 -1.31 -19.75
CA ASN A 303 -19.95 -2.50 -20.30
C ASN A 303 -19.89 -2.46 -21.83
N SER A 304 -18.67 -2.46 -22.37
CA SER A 304 -18.38 -2.59 -23.80
C SER A 304 -17.68 -3.91 -24.15
N ILE A 305 -17.45 -4.79 -23.17
CA ILE A 305 -16.56 -5.94 -23.30
C ILE A 305 -17.33 -7.17 -23.82
N CYS A 306 -16.78 -7.83 -24.83
CA CYS A 306 -17.27 -9.12 -25.30
C CYS A 306 -16.85 -10.26 -24.35
N LEU A 307 -17.65 -10.50 -23.30
CA LEU A 307 -17.38 -11.50 -22.26
C LEU A 307 -17.31 -12.95 -22.79
N THR A 308 -17.93 -13.23 -23.94
CA THR A 308 -17.92 -14.56 -24.59
C THR A 308 -16.53 -15.02 -25.01
N ASN A 309 -15.59 -14.11 -25.22
CA ASN A 309 -14.22 -14.45 -25.61
C ASN A 309 -13.40 -15.02 -24.45
N TYR A 310 -13.79 -14.69 -23.22
CA TYR A 310 -13.07 -15.04 -22.00
C TYR A 310 -13.73 -16.19 -21.22
N THR A 311 -14.87 -16.70 -21.68
CA THR A 311 -15.51 -17.89 -21.10
C THR A 311 -14.87 -19.16 -21.65
N SER A 312 -14.09 -19.86 -20.82
CA SER A 312 -13.50 -21.14 -21.21
C SER A 312 -14.53 -22.28 -21.18
N LEU A 313 -14.38 -23.27 -22.07
CA LEU A 313 -15.18 -24.50 -22.05
C LEU A 313 -15.09 -25.24 -20.71
N LYS A 314 -13.94 -25.17 -20.02
CA LYS A 314 -13.73 -25.77 -18.70
C LYS A 314 -14.62 -25.11 -17.64
N CYS A 315 -14.63 -23.78 -17.60
CA CYS A 315 -15.51 -22.97 -16.75
C CYS A 315 -17.00 -23.29 -17.00
N MET A 316 -17.41 -23.31 -18.27
CA MET A 316 -18.79 -23.66 -18.63
C MET A 316 -19.18 -25.09 -18.22
N ALA A 317 -18.29 -26.06 -18.40
CA ALA A 317 -18.51 -27.44 -17.99
C ALA A 317 -18.62 -27.57 -16.46
N ALA A 318 -17.73 -26.93 -15.70
CA ALA A 318 -17.78 -26.93 -14.24
C ALA A 318 -19.07 -26.28 -13.72
N SER A 319 -19.44 -25.12 -14.27
CA SER A 319 -20.71 -24.44 -13.98
C SER A 319 -21.93 -25.32 -14.29
N ALA A 320 -21.90 -26.06 -15.41
CA ALA A 320 -22.98 -26.98 -15.78
C ALA A 320 -23.09 -28.18 -14.85
N VAL A 321 -21.96 -28.77 -14.43
CA VAL A 321 -21.90 -29.88 -13.46
C VAL A 321 -22.57 -29.49 -12.14
N ILE A 322 -22.29 -28.28 -11.64
CA ILE A 322 -22.88 -27.76 -10.39
C ILE A 322 -24.36 -27.46 -10.56
N LYS A 323 -24.73 -26.79 -11.66
CA LYS A 323 -26.13 -26.45 -11.96
C LYS A 323 -27.01 -27.70 -12.10
N CYS A 324 -26.48 -28.76 -12.72
CA CYS A 324 -27.17 -30.03 -12.91
C CYS A 324 -27.01 -31.00 -11.72
N LYS A 325 -26.26 -30.62 -10.67
CA LYS A 325 -25.96 -31.45 -9.48
C LYS A 325 -25.44 -32.85 -9.83
N VAL A 326 -24.58 -32.92 -10.84
CA VAL A 326 -23.98 -34.19 -11.28
C VAL A 326 -22.97 -34.65 -10.22
N PRO A 327 -22.98 -35.93 -9.80
CA PRO A 327 -21.99 -36.43 -8.84
C PRO A 327 -20.60 -36.47 -9.49
N TYR A 328 -19.66 -35.68 -8.97
CA TYR A 328 -18.28 -35.59 -9.50
C TYR A 328 -17.20 -36.11 -8.53
N VAL A 329 -17.51 -36.20 -7.22
CA VAL A 329 -16.55 -36.62 -6.18
C VAL A 329 -16.15 -38.08 -6.36
N GLY A 330 -14.85 -38.35 -6.49
CA GLY A 330 -14.25 -39.67 -6.72
C GLY A 330 -14.31 -40.17 -8.17
N GLN A 331 -14.91 -39.40 -9.09
CA GLN A 331 -15.04 -39.76 -10.51
C GLN A 331 -14.06 -39.00 -11.42
N VAL A 332 -13.60 -37.84 -10.97
CA VAL A 332 -12.62 -36.99 -11.67
C VAL A 332 -11.33 -36.86 -10.85
N PRO A 333 -10.18 -36.58 -11.50
CA PRO A 333 -8.95 -36.26 -10.79
C PRO A 333 -9.13 -35.14 -9.76
N ALA A 334 -8.44 -35.23 -8.62
CA ALA A 334 -8.54 -34.27 -7.51
C ALA A 334 -8.31 -32.81 -7.93
N THR A 335 -7.48 -32.55 -8.94
CA THR A 335 -7.25 -31.21 -9.50
C THR A 335 -8.48 -30.63 -10.20
N LEU A 336 -9.28 -31.48 -10.86
CA LEU A 336 -10.55 -31.09 -11.47
C LEU A 336 -11.66 -30.96 -10.42
N GLU A 337 -11.62 -31.76 -9.37
CA GLU A 337 -12.54 -31.58 -8.23
C GLU A 337 -12.31 -30.23 -7.54
N THR A 338 -11.06 -29.86 -7.26
CA THR A 338 -10.75 -28.52 -6.72
C THR A 338 -11.18 -27.41 -7.66
N PHE A 339 -11.07 -27.64 -8.98
CA PHE A 339 -11.52 -26.68 -9.98
C PHE A 339 -13.04 -26.51 -9.96
N VAL A 340 -13.79 -27.61 -9.97
CA VAL A 340 -15.27 -27.56 -9.87
C VAL A 340 -15.69 -26.91 -8.56
N ASN A 341 -15.02 -27.18 -7.44
CA ASN A 341 -15.33 -26.55 -6.16
C ASN A 341 -15.22 -25.02 -6.18
N TYR A 342 -14.33 -24.41 -6.98
CA TYR A 342 -14.25 -22.94 -7.11
C TYR A 342 -15.52 -22.30 -7.69
N HIS A 343 -16.33 -23.08 -8.38
CA HIS A 343 -17.59 -22.62 -8.97
C HIS A 343 -18.80 -22.91 -8.07
N ASP A 344 -18.60 -23.57 -6.91
CA ASP A 344 -19.66 -23.84 -5.95
C ASP A 344 -19.84 -22.64 -5.01
N PRO A 345 -21.05 -22.06 -4.89
CA PRO A 345 -21.31 -20.99 -3.92
C PRO A 345 -21.23 -21.43 -2.44
N ALA A 346 -21.17 -22.74 -2.16
CA ALA A 346 -21.03 -23.28 -0.81
C ALA A 346 -19.58 -23.45 -0.34
N PHE A 347 -18.60 -23.27 -1.23
CA PHE A 347 -17.16 -23.41 -0.99
C PHE A 347 -16.49 -22.03 -1.12
#